data_AF-A0A0A3Y2C3-F1
#
_entry.id   AF-A0A0A3Y2C3-F1
#
_cell.length_a   1.000
_cell.length_b   1.000
_cell.length_c   1.000
_cell.angle_alpha   90.00
_cell.angle_beta   90.00
_cell.angle_gamma   90.00
#
_symmetry.space_group_name_H-M   'P 1'
#
loop_
_entity.id
_entity.type
_entity.pdbx_description
1 polymer ?
#
loop_
_entity_poly.entity_id
_entity_poly.type
_entity_poly.pdbx_seq_one_letter_code
_entity_poly.pdbx_strand_id
1 'polypeptide(L)'
;MTQEMGIDPDTMDVHFINGVVKISENVANIEAEVAAKKLQPTLVIVDTVAAYFEGDDDNDNVQMGNYARLLRSMTNLPGGPCVLALAHPTKRAADDDLIPKGGGAFLNEVDGNVALRRNGQVIAFEALGKFRGPSFEPVHFELVTVQHPKLRDTKGAPSRPSLRCRSRISALWSVSGRTSVTRTLAARYRSAPRKSRRDVAKLLGMSDSRVYRIARKLEQQKLIRAERNGWTLTGAGERELNAMDYGRDTGTPNAGSALGLA
;
A
#
# COMPACT_ATOMS: atom_id res chain seq x y z
N MET A 1 2.97 -1.28 -19.21
CA MET A 1 2.30 -1.61 -17.94
C MET A 1 1.02 -2.40 -18.20
N THR A 2 0.13 -1.89 -19.06
CA THR A 2 -1.11 -2.57 -19.51
C THR A 2 -0.86 -3.96 -20.12
N GLN A 3 0.09 -4.10 -21.06
CA GLN A 3 0.49 -5.39 -21.65
C GLN A 3 0.84 -6.45 -20.58
N GLU A 4 1.64 -6.07 -19.59
CA GLU A 4 2.10 -6.95 -18.51
C GLU A 4 1.00 -7.33 -17.51
N MET A 5 0.02 -6.43 -17.35
CA MET A 5 -1.13 -6.62 -16.48
C MET A 5 -2.30 -7.31 -17.19
N GLY A 6 -2.16 -7.64 -18.48
CA GLY A 6 -3.25 -8.19 -19.29
C GLY A 6 -4.41 -7.21 -19.48
N ILE A 7 -4.15 -5.91 -19.32
CA ILE A 7 -5.13 -4.85 -19.49
C ILE A 7 -5.07 -4.40 -20.94
N ASP A 8 -6.19 -4.49 -21.64
CA ASP A 8 -6.35 -3.87 -22.95
C ASP A 8 -6.71 -2.39 -22.76
N PRO A 9 -5.87 -1.44 -23.22
CA PRO A 9 -6.14 -0.01 -23.09
C PRO A 9 -7.44 0.42 -23.76
N ASP A 10 -7.84 -0.25 -24.84
CA ASP A 10 -8.99 0.15 -25.65
C ASP A 10 -10.32 -0.29 -25.02
N THR A 11 -10.27 -1.30 -24.15
CA THR A 11 -11.45 -1.81 -23.42
C THR A 11 -11.43 -1.48 -21.94
N MET A 12 -10.40 -0.77 -21.47
CA MET A 12 -10.28 -0.40 -20.06
C MET A 12 -11.30 0.68 -19.74
N ASP A 13 -12.11 0.45 -18.70
CA ASP A 13 -13.05 1.45 -18.19
C ASP A 13 -12.32 2.49 -17.33
N VAL A 14 -11.39 3.21 -17.97
CA VAL A 14 -10.64 4.31 -17.39
C VAL A 14 -10.72 5.46 -18.38
N HIS A 15 -11.23 6.59 -17.89
CA HIS A 15 -11.42 7.80 -18.67
C HIS A 15 -10.35 8.81 -18.27
N PHE A 16 -9.59 9.30 -19.25
CA PHE A 16 -8.49 10.23 -19.03
C PHE A 16 -8.90 11.65 -19.41
N ILE A 17 -8.67 12.59 -18.50
CA ILE A 17 -8.72 14.02 -18.79
C ILE A 17 -7.29 14.48 -19.01
N ASN A 18 -6.92 14.68 -20.27
CA ASN A 18 -5.55 15.05 -20.63
C ASN A 18 -5.32 16.56 -20.47
N GLY A 19 -4.17 16.91 -19.90
CA GLY A 19 -3.70 18.29 -19.78
C GLY A 19 -3.71 18.82 -18.35
N VAL A 20 -3.08 19.99 -18.18
CA VAL A 20 -3.14 20.75 -16.92
C VAL A 20 -4.34 21.67 -17.03
N VAL A 21 -5.43 21.27 -16.40
CA VAL A 21 -6.66 22.04 -16.30
C VAL A 21 -6.83 22.52 -14.87
N LYS A 22 -7.34 23.74 -14.68
CA LYS A 22 -7.80 24.17 -13.37
C LYS A 22 -9.02 23.34 -13.00
N ILE A 23 -8.93 22.56 -11.92
CA ILE A 23 -10.01 21.71 -11.46
C ILE A 23 -11.25 22.56 -11.17
N SER A 24 -11.09 23.73 -10.55
CA SER A 24 -12.21 24.60 -10.18
C SER A 24 -13.04 25.04 -11.38
N GLU A 25 -12.39 25.35 -12.50
CA GLU A 25 -13.01 25.75 -13.76
C GLU A 25 -13.51 24.55 -14.58
N ASN A 26 -13.06 23.34 -14.26
CA ASN A 26 -13.34 22.12 -15.03
C ASN A 26 -14.36 21.20 -14.34
N VAL A 27 -14.76 21.41 -13.08
CA VAL A 27 -15.75 20.55 -12.40
C VAL A 27 -17.03 20.38 -13.25
N ALA A 28 -17.56 21.47 -13.81
CA ALA A 28 -18.74 21.42 -14.66
C ALA A 28 -18.52 20.60 -15.95
N ASN A 29 -17.32 20.63 -16.51
CA ASN A 29 -16.97 19.83 -17.69
C ASN A 29 -16.78 18.36 -17.32
N ILE A 30 -16.20 18.05 -16.16
CA ILE A 30 -16.11 16.69 -15.60
C ILE A 30 -17.51 16.13 -15.40
N GLU A 31 -18.41 16.90 -14.77
CA GLU A 31 -19.81 16.53 -14.57
C GLU A 31 -20.52 16.31 -15.92
N ALA A 32 -20.32 17.19 -16.88
CA ALA A 32 -20.90 17.07 -18.22
C ALA A 32 -20.38 15.83 -18.96
N GLU A 33 -19.09 15.52 -18.85
CA GLU A 33 -18.48 14.34 -19.46
C GLU A 33 -19.00 13.05 -18.82
N VAL A 34 -19.06 13.00 -17.49
CA VAL A 34 -19.64 11.89 -16.72
C VAL A 34 -21.10 11.67 -17.13
N ALA A 35 -21.89 12.75 -17.24
CA ALA A 35 -23.29 12.66 -17.66
C ALA A 35 -23.43 12.21 -19.13
N ALA A 36 -22.67 12.82 -20.05
CA ALA A 36 -22.74 12.52 -21.48
C ALA A 36 -22.38 11.06 -21.80
N LYS A 37 -21.35 10.55 -21.12
CA LYS A 37 -20.90 9.16 -21.23
C LYS A 37 -21.67 8.19 -20.32
N LYS A 38 -22.62 8.70 -19.52
CA LYS A 38 -23.40 7.93 -18.53
C LYS A 38 -22.50 7.12 -17.57
N LEU A 39 -21.38 7.71 -17.17
CA LEU A 39 -20.42 7.07 -16.28
C LEU A 39 -20.96 7.04 -14.85
N GLN A 40 -20.57 6.00 -14.12
CA GLN A 40 -20.75 5.91 -12.67
C GLN A 40 -19.37 5.63 -12.05
N PRO A 41 -18.47 6.62 -12.05
CA PRO A 41 -17.12 6.43 -11.50
C PRO A 41 -17.20 5.95 -10.05
N THR A 42 -16.43 4.92 -9.74
CA THR A 42 -16.21 4.42 -8.37
C THR A 42 -14.92 4.97 -7.77
N LEU A 43 -14.01 5.47 -8.61
CA LEU A 43 -12.73 6.04 -8.23
C LEU A 43 -12.36 7.20 -9.16
N VAL A 44 -11.94 8.32 -8.56
CA VAL A 44 -11.33 9.47 -9.24
C VAL A 44 -9.91 9.62 -8.73
N ILE A 45 -8.93 9.70 -9.64
CA ILE A 45 -7.52 9.87 -9.29
C ILE A 45 -7.06 11.26 -9.74
N VAL A 46 -6.52 12.05 -8.81
CA VAL A 46 -5.88 13.33 -9.09
C VAL A 46 -4.38 13.16 -8.95
N ASP A 47 -3.68 13.12 -10.09
CA ASP A 47 -2.22 12.99 -10.17
C ASP A 47 -1.59 14.27 -10.75
N THR A 48 -1.15 15.23 -9.95
CA THR A 48 -0.90 15.22 -8.50
C THR A 48 -1.36 16.54 -7.89
N VAL A 49 -1.56 16.61 -6.58
CA VAL A 49 -1.93 17.83 -5.85
C VAL A 49 -1.03 19.01 -6.24
N ALA A 50 0.28 18.79 -6.41
CA ALA A 50 1.21 19.85 -6.78
C ALA A 50 1.00 20.40 -8.21
N ALA A 51 0.41 19.63 -9.12
CA ALA A 51 0.15 20.06 -10.50
C ALA A 51 -1.19 20.78 -10.65
N TYR A 52 -2.15 20.49 -9.76
CA TYR A 52 -3.52 20.96 -9.85
C TYR A 52 -3.92 21.91 -8.72
N PHE A 53 -3.03 22.18 -7.75
CA PHE A 53 -3.24 23.22 -6.76
C PHE A 53 -3.22 24.59 -7.43
N GLU A 54 -4.30 25.34 -7.27
CA GLU A 54 -4.51 26.63 -7.94
C GLU A 54 -4.15 27.83 -7.06
N GLY A 55 -3.69 27.59 -5.82
CA GLY A 55 -3.24 28.63 -4.92
C GLY A 55 -1.77 29.03 -5.15
N ASP A 56 -1.41 30.19 -4.63
CA ASP A 56 -0.06 30.75 -4.80
C ASP A 56 0.92 30.30 -3.70
N ASP A 57 0.41 29.80 -2.56
CA ASP A 57 1.22 29.31 -1.43
C ASP A 57 0.68 27.98 -0.88
N ASP A 58 1.46 26.91 -1.04
CA ASP A 58 1.15 25.57 -0.53
C ASP A 58 1.28 25.45 1.01
N ASN A 59 1.72 26.51 1.68
CA ASN A 59 1.77 26.64 3.15
C ASN A 59 0.58 27.43 3.71
N ASP A 60 -0.23 28.06 2.86
CA ASP A 60 -1.45 28.73 3.27
C ASP A 60 -2.55 27.70 3.59
N ASN A 61 -2.87 27.59 4.88
CA ASN A 61 -3.88 26.65 5.37
C ASN A 61 -5.28 26.90 4.79
N VAL A 62 -5.65 28.15 4.50
CA VAL A 62 -6.97 28.49 3.97
C VAL A 62 -7.06 28.04 2.52
N GLN A 63 -6.05 28.36 1.71
CA GLN A 63 -6.00 27.96 0.30
C GLN A 63 -5.98 26.43 0.16
N MET A 64 -5.17 25.75 0.97
CA MET A 64 -5.11 24.28 0.97
C MET A 64 -6.39 23.63 1.50
N GLY A 65 -7.05 24.23 2.50
CA GLY A 65 -8.35 23.78 2.97
C GLY A 65 -9.44 23.91 1.89
N ASN A 66 -9.48 25.04 1.18
CA ASN A 66 -10.41 25.26 0.08
C ASN A 66 -10.18 24.28 -1.07
N TYR A 67 -8.91 24.02 -1.41
CA TYR A 67 -8.57 23.02 -2.41
C TYR A 67 -8.99 21.61 -1.99
N ALA A 68 -8.81 21.23 -0.73
CA ALA A 68 -9.29 19.94 -0.23
C ALA A 68 -10.83 19.81 -0.30
N ARG A 69 -11.58 20.89 -0.04
CA ARG A 69 -13.04 20.93 -0.22
C ARG A 69 -13.46 20.78 -1.68
N LEU A 70 -12.72 21.40 -2.61
CA LEU A 70 -12.91 21.21 -4.05
C LEU A 70 -12.69 19.75 -4.44
N LEU A 71 -11.62 19.12 -3.95
CA LEU A 71 -11.40 17.70 -4.22
C LEU A 71 -12.52 16.82 -3.64
N ARG A 72 -12.99 17.16 -2.43
CA ARG A 72 -14.11 16.47 -1.78
C ARG A 72 -15.42 16.63 -2.54
N SER A 73 -15.68 17.75 -3.22
CA SER A 73 -16.94 17.92 -3.97
C SER A 73 -17.09 16.90 -5.10
N MET A 74 -15.99 16.36 -5.63
CA MET A 74 -16.02 15.31 -6.64
C MET A 74 -16.61 13.99 -6.14
N THR A 75 -16.75 13.77 -4.82
CA THR A 75 -17.50 12.62 -4.29
C THR A 75 -19.00 12.72 -4.58
N ASN A 76 -19.49 13.89 -5.01
CA ASN A 76 -20.89 14.08 -5.40
C ASN A 76 -21.16 13.71 -6.86
N LEU A 77 -20.13 13.34 -7.63
CA LEU A 77 -20.30 12.81 -8.97
C LEU A 77 -21.18 11.54 -8.93
N PRO A 78 -21.94 11.25 -10.01
CA PRO A 78 -22.67 9.99 -10.14
C PRO A 78 -21.82 8.77 -9.78
N GLY A 79 -22.36 7.87 -8.97
CA GLY A 79 -21.63 6.69 -8.45
C GLY A 79 -20.98 6.90 -7.08
N GLY A 80 -20.86 8.15 -6.62
CA GLY A 80 -20.27 8.46 -5.31
C GLY A 80 -18.81 8.01 -5.18
N PRO A 81 -17.91 8.41 -6.12
CA PRO A 81 -16.58 7.85 -6.20
C PRO A 81 -15.73 8.14 -4.96
N CYS A 82 -14.81 7.23 -4.68
CA CYS A 82 -13.64 7.54 -3.86
C CYS A 82 -12.74 8.53 -4.62
N VAL A 83 -12.29 9.60 -3.96
CA VAL A 83 -11.34 10.55 -4.53
C VAL A 83 -9.96 10.28 -3.95
N LEU A 84 -9.02 9.87 -4.80
CA LEU A 84 -7.62 9.63 -4.45
C LEU A 84 -6.74 10.75 -5.02
N ALA A 85 -6.24 11.62 -4.14
CA ALA A 85 -5.31 12.67 -4.52
C ALA A 85 -3.88 12.24 -4.21
N LEU A 86 -3.03 12.18 -5.24
CA LEU A 86 -1.61 11.89 -5.06
C LEU A 86 -0.91 13.18 -4.61
N ALA A 87 -0.07 13.08 -3.58
CA ALA A 87 0.60 14.26 -3.02
C ALA A 87 2.04 13.94 -2.64
N HIS A 88 2.89 14.95 -2.73
CA HIS A 88 4.26 14.87 -2.24
C HIS A 88 4.32 15.16 -0.74
N PRO A 89 5.17 14.45 0.03
CA PRO A 89 5.39 14.78 1.42
C PRO A 89 6.06 16.16 1.56
N THR A 90 6.11 16.69 2.77
CA THR A 90 6.87 17.91 3.06
C THR A 90 8.38 17.70 2.79
N LYS A 91 9.18 18.78 2.81
CA LYS A 91 10.63 18.74 2.54
C LYS A 91 11.40 17.71 3.41
N ARG A 92 10.81 17.24 4.52
CA ARG A 92 11.32 16.15 5.36
C ARG A 92 10.50 14.89 5.14
N ALA A 93 10.96 14.02 4.25
CA ALA A 93 10.37 12.68 4.06
C ALA A 93 10.96 11.68 5.07
N ALA A 94 10.84 11.96 6.37
CA ALA A 94 11.18 10.98 7.40
C ALA A 94 10.12 9.87 7.44
N ASP A 95 10.48 8.67 7.88
CA ASP A 95 9.61 7.49 7.89
C ASP A 95 8.29 7.70 8.67
N ASP A 96 8.26 8.67 9.59
CA ASP A 96 7.14 9.03 10.45
C ASP A 96 6.46 10.37 10.06
N ASP A 97 6.95 11.06 9.02
CA ASP A 97 6.50 12.39 8.59
C ASP A 97 6.13 12.42 7.10
N LEU A 98 5.40 11.40 6.63
CA LEU A 98 4.87 11.32 5.25
C LEU A 98 3.45 11.88 5.16
N ILE A 99 3.27 13.06 5.74
CA ILE A 99 2.05 13.85 5.62
C ILE A 99 2.18 14.78 4.42
N PRO A 100 1.14 14.90 3.56
CA PRO A 100 1.17 15.82 2.43
C PRO A 100 1.37 17.27 2.88
N LYS A 101 1.98 18.08 2.01
CA LYS A 101 2.05 19.54 2.18
C LYS A 101 0.65 20.17 2.27
N GLY A 102 0.54 21.33 2.91
CA GLY A 102 -0.73 22.04 3.13
C GLY A 102 -1.33 21.94 4.53
N GLY A 103 -0.56 21.44 5.49
CA GLY A 103 -0.87 21.53 6.92
C GLY A 103 -2.09 20.71 7.37
N GLY A 104 -2.53 20.97 8.61
CA GLY A 104 -3.68 20.28 9.20
C GLY A 104 -5.02 20.56 8.51
N ALA A 105 -5.14 21.68 7.78
CA ALA A 105 -6.37 22.06 7.11
C ALA A 105 -6.73 21.10 5.96
N PHE A 106 -5.76 20.77 5.09
CA PHE A 106 -5.96 19.78 4.04
C PHE A 106 -6.32 18.40 4.63
N LEU A 107 -5.55 17.96 5.63
CA LEU A 107 -5.81 16.70 6.33
C LEU A 107 -7.19 16.65 7.01
N ASN A 108 -7.71 17.78 7.48
CA ASN A 108 -9.00 17.84 8.18
C ASN A 108 -10.19 17.56 7.24
N GLU A 109 -10.07 17.89 5.95
CA GLU A 109 -11.13 17.70 4.95
C GLU A 109 -11.13 16.30 4.32
N VAL A 110 -9.97 15.62 4.30
CA VAL A 110 -9.88 14.24 3.77
C VAL A 110 -10.30 13.20 4.81
N ASP A 111 -10.81 12.06 4.35
CA ASP A 111 -11.22 10.97 5.24
C ASP A 111 -10.03 10.14 5.73
N GLY A 112 -8.97 10.01 4.93
CA GLY A 112 -7.75 9.35 5.36
C GLY A 112 -6.54 9.72 4.52
N ASN A 113 -5.36 9.46 5.09
CA ASN A 113 -4.07 9.58 4.45
C ASN A 113 -3.37 8.22 4.46
N VAL A 114 -2.84 7.85 3.31
CA VAL A 114 -2.09 6.61 3.10
C VAL A 114 -0.73 6.97 2.51
N ALA A 115 0.32 6.44 3.12
CA ALA A 115 1.70 6.72 2.75
C ALA A 115 2.31 5.51 2.02
N LEU A 116 3.12 5.82 1.00
CA LEU A 116 3.97 4.84 0.33
C LEU A 116 5.41 5.00 0.82
N ARG A 117 5.96 3.93 1.39
CA ARG A 117 7.33 3.88 1.92
C ARG A 117 8.16 2.86 1.17
N ARG A 118 9.29 3.28 0.63
CA ARG A 118 10.23 2.38 -0.06
C ARG A 118 11.36 1.96 0.87
N ASN A 119 11.57 0.66 1.01
CA ASN A 119 12.74 0.06 1.65
C ASN A 119 13.39 -0.95 0.68
N GLY A 120 14.48 -0.53 0.03
CA GLY A 120 15.09 -1.31 -1.05
C GLY A 120 14.17 -1.45 -2.26
N GLN A 121 13.77 -2.67 -2.59
CA GLN A 121 12.83 -2.96 -3.69
C GLN A 121 11.37 -3.12 -3.22
N VAL A 122 11.13 -3.11 -1.90
CA VAL A 122 9.81 -3.27 -1.32
C VAL A 122 9.21 -1.90 -1.03
N ILE A 123 7.93 -1.74 -1.38
CA ILE A 123 7.11 -0.59 -1.03
C ILE A 123 6.05 -1.06 -0.03
N ALA A 124 5.90 -0.35 1.08
CA ALA A 124 4.79 -0.50 2.00
C ALA A 124 3.77 0.62 1.78
N PHE A 125 2.50 0.26 1.67
CA PHE A 125 1.34 1.15 1.63
C PHE A 125 0.59 1.01 2.94
N GLU A 126 0.57 2.07 3.74
CA GLU A 126 0.00 2.05 5.09
C GLU A 126 -0.76 3.33 5.39
N ALA A 127 -1.80 3.24 6.22
CA ALA A 127 -2.44 4.42 6.79
C ALA A 127 -1.44 5.15 7.71
N LEU A 128 -1.27 6.45 7.49
CA LEU A 128 -0.36 7.28 8.30
C LEU A 128 -1.04 8.61 8.65
N GLY A 129 -1.01 8.97 9.93
CA GLY A 129 -1.69 10.17 10.42
C GLY A 129 -3.19 9.92 10.57
N LYS A 130 -4.01 10.58 9.75
CA LYS A 130 -5.48 10.47 9.83
C LYS A 130 -5.99 9.33 8.96
N PHE A 131 -6.88 8.50 9.49
CA PHE A 131 -7.64 7.53 8.71
C PHE A 131 -8.99 7.27 9.38
N ARG A 132 -10.09 7.66 8.73
CA ARG A 132 -11.45 7.41 9.19
C ARG A 132 -11.91 6.07 8.66
N GLY A 133 -12.00 5.08 9.54
CA GLY A 133 -12.43 3.73 9.19
C GLY A 133 -11.62 2.66 9.92
N PRO A 134 -11.89 1.39 9.64
CA PRO A 134 -11.07 0.30 10.15
C PRO A 134 -9.64 0.45 9.61
N SER A 135 -8.66 0.43 10.50
CA SER A 135 -7.25 0.36 10.10
C SER A 135 -7.02 -0.93 9.31
N PHE A 136 -6.05 -0.90 8.40
CA PHE A 136 -5.67 -2.04 7.58
C PHE A 136 -4.18 -2.35 7.75
N GLU A 137 -3.83 -3.61 7.56
CA GLU A 137 -2.43 -4.03 7.57
C GLU A 137 -1.67 -3.48 6.36
N PRO A 138 -0.44 -3.00 6.53
CA PRO A 138 0.34 -2.46 5.43
C PRO A 138 0.41 -3.40 4.23
N VAL A 139 0.04 -2.90 3.06
CA VAL A 139 0.08 -3.65 1.81
C VAL A 139 1.48 -3.51 1.21
N HIS A 140 2.10 -4.64 0.88
CA HIS A 140 3.47 -4.66 0.40
C HIS A 140 3.55 -4.99 -1.10
N PHE A 141 4.34 -4.20 -1.81
CA PHE A 141 4.60 -4.37 -3.24
C PHE A 141 6.10 -4.45 -3.51
N GLU A 142 6.48 -5.12 -4.59
CA GLU A 142 7.84 -5.09 -5.11
C GLU A 142 7.88 -4.31 -6.43
N LEU A 143 8.86 -3.43 -6.59
CA LEU A 143 9.11 -2.78 -7.87
C LEU A 143 9.90 -3.70 -8.79
N VAL A 144 9.26 -4.13 -9.87
CA VAL A 144 9.89 -4.91 -10.93
C VAL A 144 10.11 -3.99 -12.13
N THR A 145 11.32 -4.04 -12.67
CA THR A 145 11.68 -3.29 -13.88
C THR A 145 11.26 -4.10 -15.10
N VAL A 146 10.51 -3.49 -16.02
CA VAL A 146 10.03 -4.11 -17.26
C VAL A 146 10.39 -3.23 -18.45
N GLN A 147 10.78 -3.85 -19.56
CA GLN A 147 11.04 -3.15 -20.82
C GLN A 147 9.88 -3.38 -21.78
N HIS A 148 9.33 -2.30 -22.34
CA HIS A 148 8.23 -2.39 -23.30
C HIS A 148 8.76 -2.35 -24.74
N PRO A 149 8.45 -3.33 -25.60
CA PRO A 149 9.07 -3.45 -26.92
C PRO A 149 8.71 -2.29 -27.87
N LYS A 150 7.56 -1.63 -27.67
CA LYS A 150 7.12 -0.50 -28.49
C LYS A 150 7.55 0.87 -27.97
N LEU A 151 8.01 0.98 -26.73
CA LEU A 151 8.47 2.28 -26.19
C LEU A 151 9.93 2.46 -26.59
N ARG A 152 10.15 3.38 -27.54
CA ARG A 152 11.48 3.75 -28.02
C ARG A 152 11.72 5.22 -27.75
N ASP A 153 12.96 5.58 -27.47
CA ASP A 153 13.35 6.98 -27.39
C ASP A 153 13.36 7.63 -28.78
N THR A 154 13.64 8.93 -28.82
CA THR A 154 13.71 9.73 -30.07
C THR A 154 14.77 9.23 -31.04
N LYS A 155 15.73 8.40 -30.58
CA LYS A 155 16.80 7.81 -31.39
C LYS A 155 16.50 6.36 -31.80
N GLY A 156 15.31 5.85 -31.49
CA GLY A 156 14.88 4.49 -31.80
C GLY A 156 15.45 3.42 -30.87
N ALA A 157 16.22 3.79 -29.83
CA ALA A 157 16.68 2.85 -28.82
C ALA A 157 15.53 2.48 -27.87
N PRO A 158 15.57 1.30 -27.22
CA PRO A 158 14.59 0.98 -26.19
C PRO A 158 14.53 2.09 -25.13
N SER A 159 13.33 2.58 -24.83
CA SER A 159 13.17 3.66 -23.85
C SER A 159 13.63 3.23 -22.47
N ARG A 160 13.70 4.19 -21.54
CA ARG A 160 13.87 3.89 -20.11
C ARG A 160 12.87 2.82 -19.68
N PRO A 161 13.30 1.85 -18.86
CA PRO A 161 12.43 0.77 -18.46
C PRO A 161 11.28 1.27 -17.59
N SER A 162 10.11 0.67 -17.77
CA SER A 162 8.92 0.94 -16.97
C SER A 162 9.01 0.19 -15.64
N LEU A 163 8.45 0.77 -14.57
CA LEU A 163 8.32 0.09 -13.30
C LEU A 163 6.93 -0.56 -13.19
N ARG A 164 6.88 -1.77 -12.67
CA ARG A 164 5.66 -2.51 -12.36
C ARG A 164 5.65 -2.86 -10.89
N CYS A 165 4.56 -2.52 -10.20
CA CYS A 165 4.31 -3.05 -8.86
C CYS A 165 3.83 -4.50 -8.97
N ARG A 166 4.55 -5.42 -8.36
CA ARG A 166 4.10 -6.79 -8.13
C ARG A 166 3.60 -6.89 -6.70
N SER A 167 2.33 -7.24 -6.54
CA SER A 167 1.79 -7.53 -5.21
C SER A 167 2.60 -8.66 -4.58
N ARG A 168 3.11 -8.42 -3.38
CA ARG A 168 3.74 -9.46 -2.58
C ARG A 168 2.75 -9.87 -1.49
N ILE A 169 1.63 -10.49 -1.90
CA ILE A 169 0.82 -11.31 -0.98
C ILE A 169 1.63 -12.58 -0.72
N SER A 170 2.70 -12.44 0.05
CA SER A 170 3.22 -13.59 0.76
C SER A 170 2.42 -13.65 2.05
N ALA A 171 1.76 -14.79 2.29
CA ALA A 171 1.12 -15.16 3.54
C ALA A 171 2.00 -14.95 4.81
N LEU A 172 3.27 -14.59 4.60
CA LEU A 172 4.28 -14.22 5.57
C LEU A 172 4.15 -12.78 6.14
N TRP A 173 3.40 -11.88 5.50
CA TRP A 173 3.30 -10.45 5.91
C TRP A 173 1.88 -10.01 6.33
N SER A 174 0.83 -10.75 5.97
CA SER A 174 -0.58 -10.46 6.32
C SER A 174 -1.00 -10.91 7.73
N VAL A 175 -0.10 -10.79 8.70
CA VAL A 175 -0.43 -10.96 10.12
C VAL A 175 0.03 -9.69 10.84
N SER A 176 -0.81 -9.18 11.72
CA SER A 176 -0.65 -7.87 12.34
C SER A 176 0.68 -7.62 13.04
N GLY A 177 1.06 -6.34 13.01
CA GLY A 177 2.22 -5.76 13.68
C GLY A 177 2.41 -6.27 15.11
N ARG A 178 3.68 -6.58 15.44
CA ARG A 178 4.19 -7.25 16.65
C ARG A 178 4.03 -8.77 16.69
N THR A 179 2.92 -9.34 16.23
CA THR A 179 2.71 -10.80 16.25
C THR A 179 3.33 -11.48 15.02
N SER A 180 3.28 -10.82 13.85
CA SER A 180 3.82 -11.34 12.57
C SER A 180 5.31 -11.57 12.56
N VAL A 181 6.13 -10.58 12.94
CA VAL A 181 7.59 -10.72 12.84
C VAL A 181 8.10 -11.77 13.81
N THR A 182 7.47 -11.83 14.99
CA THR A 182 7.72 -12.80 16.05
C THR A 182 7.34 -14.22 15.59
N ARG A 183 6.18 -14.38 14.95
CA ARG A 183 5.71 -15.61 14.32
C ARG A 183 6.58 -16.05 13.16
N THR A 184 6.91 -15.16 12.22
CA THR A 184 7.77 -15.45 11.07
C THR A 184 9.16 -15.87 11.52
N LEU A 185 9.68 -15.25 12.58
CA LEU A 185 10.95 -15.64 13.17
C LEU A 185 10.86 -17.02 13.85
N ALA A 186 9.79 -17.30 14.60
CA ALA A 186 9.55 -18.60 15.24
C ALA A 186 9.30 -19.74 14.22
N ALA A 187 8.47 -19.51 13.20
CA ALA A 187 8.26 -20.42 12.08
C ALA A 187 9.55 -20.63 11.25
N ARG A 188 10.43 -19.64 11.22
CA ARG A 188 11.76 -19.81 10.60
C ARG A 188 12.66 -20.71 11.44
N TYR A 189 12.66 -20.58 12.76
CA TYR A 189 13.37 -21.51 13.65
C TYR A 189 12.77 -22.93 13.61
N ARG A 190 11.48 -23.08 13.29
CA ARG A 190 10.86 -24.38 12.97
C ARG A 190 11.40 -25.01 11.68
N SER A 191 11.51 -24.24 10.61
CA SER A 191 11.93 -24.74 9.28
C SER A 191 13.45 -24.82 9.06
N ALA A 192 14.24 -24.08 9.83
CA ALA A 192 15.70 -24.09 9.74
C ALA A 192 16.32 -23.79 11.12
N PRO A 193 16.38 -24.80 12.01
CA PRO A 193 17.02 -24.64 13.32
C PRO A 193 18.52 -24.32 13.17
N ARG A 194 19.07 -23.54 14.11
CA ARG A 194 20.52 -23.22 14.19
C ARG A 194 21.12 -22.43 13.02
N LYS A 195 20.31 -21.64 12.30
CA LYS A 195 20.86 -20.64 11.37
C LYS A 195 21.38 -19.40 12.10
N SER A 196 22.41 -18.78 11.55
CA SER A 196 23.00 -17.56 12.11
C SER A 196 22.03 -16.38 12.03
N ARG A 197 22.12 -15.42 12.95
CA ARG A 197 21.29 -14.20 12.95
C ARG A 197 21.37 -13.44 11.63
N ARG A 198 22.57 -13.37 11.06
CA ARG A 198 22.84 -12.66 9.81
C ARG A 198 22.13 -13.31 8.63
N ASP A 199 22.03 -14.64 8.60
CA ASP A 199 21.31 -15.35 7.54
C ASP A 199 19.80 -15.17 7.68
N VAL A 200 19.30 -15.17 8.92
CA VAL A 200 17.89 -14.90 9.23
C VAL A 200 17.54 -13.44 8.88
N ALA A 201 18.42 -12.49 9.19
CA ALA A 201 18.27 -11.08 8.84
C ALA A 201 18.19 -10.86 7.32
N LYS A 202 19.09 -11.49 6.55
CA LYS A 202 19.06 -11.45 5.07
C LYS A 202 17.77 -12.03 4.50
N LEU A 203 17.32 -13.17 5.02
CA LEU A 203 16.11 -13.85 4.54
C LEU A 203 14.84 -13.06 4.85
N LEU A 204 14.79 -12.37 5.98
CA LEU A 204 13.63 -11.58 6.40
C LEU A 204 13.68 -10.12 5.92
N GLY A 205 14.77 -9.70 5.26
CA GLY A 205 14.97 -8.30 4.88
C GLY A 205 15.03 -7.35 6.08
N MET A 206 15.54 -7.83 7.22
CA MET A 206 15.61 -7.08 8.48
C MET A 206 17.06 -6.79 8.86
N SER A 207 17.29 -5.77 9.69
CA SER A 207 18.61 -5.54 10.28
C SER A 207 18.93 -6.59 11.36
N ASP A 208 20.21 -6.92 11.51
CA ASP A 208 20.70 -7.89 12.52
C ASP A 208 20.28 -7.48 13.95
N SER A 209 20.36 -6.18 14.26
CA SER A 209 19.92 -5.61 15.55
C SER A 209 18.43 -5.79 15.80
N ARG A 210 17.59 -5.70 14.76
CA ARG A 210 16.14 -5.91 14.87
C ARG A 210 15.81 -7.37 15.12
N VAL A 211 16.47 -8.30 14.42
CA VAL A 211 16.34 -9.74 14.63
C VAL A 211 16.74 -10.12 16.05
N TYR A 212 17.88 -9.61 16.53
CA TYR A 212 18.38 -9.85 17.88
C TYR A 212 17.38 -9.38 18.96
N ARG A 213 16.84 -8.17 18.83
CA ARG A 213 15.87 -7.61 19.79
C ARG A 213 14.60 -8.46 19.90
N ILE A 214 14.14 -9.02 18.78
CA ILE A 214 12.92 -9.86 18.75
C ILE A 214 13.22 -11.26 19.28
N ALA A 215 14.36 -11.85 18.92
CA ALA A 215 14.80 -13.13 19.46
C ALA A 215 14.94 -13.09 21.00
N ARG A 216 15.49 -12.00 21.56
CA ARG A 216 15.58 -11.82 23.02
C ARG A 216 14.21 -11.78 23.72
N LYS A 217 13.20 -11.18 23.10
CA LYS A 217 11.83 -11.17 23.64
C LYS A 217 11.19 -12.55 23.60
N LEU A 218 11.37 -13.28 22.49
CA LEU A 218 10.89 -14.67 22.35
C LEU A 218 11.57 -15.61 23.36
N GLU A 219 12.84 -15.39 23.64
CA GLU A 219 13.60 -16.13 24.65
C GLU A 219 13.07 -15.83 26.07
N GLN A 220 12.78 -14.56 26.39
CA GLN A 220 12.14 -14.18 27.65
C GLN A 220 10.75 -14.81 27.83
N GLN A 221 10.00 -14.96 26.73
CA GLN A 221 8.70 -15.63 26.71
C GLN A 221 8.81 -17.17 26.68
N LYS A 222 10.03 -17.73 26.71
CA LYS A 222 10.31 -19.18 26.67
C LYS A 222 9.82 -19.90 25.40
N LEU A 223 9.63 -19.15 24.31
CA LEU A 223 9.15 -19.68 23.03
C LEU A 223 10.29 -20.17 22.14
N ILE A 224 11.47 -19.59 22.31
CA ILE A 224 12.72 -20.05 21.69
C ILE A 224 13.80 -20.21 22.76
N ARG A 225 14.82 -21.02 22.47
CA ARG A 225 15.98 -21.22 23.33
C ARG A 225 17.27 -20.95 22.55
N ALA A 226 18.23 -20.27 23.18
CA ALA A 226 19.57 -20.15 22.63
C ALA A 226 20.35 -21.48 22.77
N GLU A 227 20.92 -21.93 21.66
CA GLU A 227 21.88 -23.03 21.57
C GLU A 227 23.22 -22.52 21.02
N ARG A 228 24.27 -23.36 21.07
CA ARG A 228 25.65 -22.99 20.67
C ARG A 228 25.73 -22.36 19.26
N ASN A 229 24.85 -22.75 18.33
CA ASN A 229 24.88 -22.32 16.94
C ASN A 229 23.63 -21.54 16.49
N GLY A 230 22.85 -20.97 17.41
CA GLY A 230 21.68 -20.14 17.05
C GLY A 230 20.51 -20.35 18.00
N TRP A 231 19.28 -20.07 17.53
CA TRP A 231 18.07 -20.31 18.31
C TRP A 231 17.29 -21.49 17.76
N THR A 232 16.61 -22.20 18.66
CA THR A 232 15.69 -23.30 18.36
C THR A 232 14.34 -23.04 19.02
N LEU A 233 13.27 -23.55 18.40
CA LEU A 233 11.92 -23.42 18.91
C LEU A 233 11.70 -24.37 20.09
N THR A 234 11.01 -23.93 21.14
CA THR A 234 10.64 -24.80 22.27
C THR A 234 9.29 -25.48 22.02
N GLY A 235 8.97 -26.55 22.76
CA GLY A 235 7.65 -27.17 22.70
C GLY A 235 6.49 -26.26 23.18
N ALA A 236 6.79 -25.17 23.89
CA ALA A 236 5.82 -24.11 24.17
C ALA A 236 5.60 -23.22 22.94
N GLY A 237 6.68 -22.82 22.26
CA GLY A 237 6.62 -22.06 21.01
C GLY A 237 5.94 -22.81 19.87
N GLU A 238 6.10 -24.13 19.79
CA GLU A 238 5.43 -24.95 18.77
C GLU A 238 3.91 -25.03 18.99
N ARG A 239 3.47 -25.17 20.24
CA ARG A 239 2.04 -25.15 20.59
C ARG A 239 1.40 -23.79 20.30
N GLU A 240 2.10 -22.70 20.60
CA GLU A 240 1.62 -21.35 20.31
C GLU A 240 1.52 -21.08 18.80
N LEU A 241 2.51 -21.50 18.01
CA LEU A 241 2.43 -21.43 16.55
C LEU A 241 1.25 -22.24 15.99
N ASN A 242 1.07 -23.48 16.46
CA ASN A 242 -0.03 -24.32 16.00
C ASN A 242 -1.41 -23.76 16.39
N ALA A 243 -1.55 -23.13 17.57
CA ALA A 243 -2.78 -22.46 17.97
C ALA A 243 -3.08 -21.22 17.08
N MET A 244 -2.04 -20.50 16.65
CA MET A 244 -2.16 -19.39 15.70
C MET A 244 -2.43 -19.84 14.25
N ASP A 245 -2.10 -21.09 13.91
CA ASP A 245 -2.43 -21.70 12.62
C ASP A 245 -3.90 -22.18 12.60
N TYR A 246 -4.37 -22.82 13.69
CA TYR A 246 -5.75 -23.32 13.81
C TYR A 246 -6.84 -22.24 13.84
N GLY A 247 -6.57 -21.07 14.44
CA GLY A 247 -7.53 -19.95 14.47
C GLY A 247 -7.84 -19.32 13.11
N ARG A 248 -7.16 -19.76 12.03
CA ARG A 248 -7.39 -19.29 10.65
C ARG A 248 -8.36 -20.16 9.87
N ASP A 249 -8.51 -21.44 10.23
CA ASP A 249 -9.33 -22.42 9.48
C ASP A 249 -10.80 -22.46 9.93
N THR A 250 -11.17 -21.83 11.06
CA THR A 250 -12.55 -21.86 11.59
C THR A 250 -13.39 -20.64 11.20
N GLY A 251 -13.00 -19.88 10.18
CA GLY A 251 -13.83 -18.83 9.60
C GLY A 251 -14.90 -19.42 8.68
N THR A 252 -16.11 -19.62 9.21
CA THR A 252 -17.43 -19.77 8.54
C THR A 252 -17.47 -20.37 7.11
N PRO A 253 -18.10 -21.55 6.91
CA PRO A 253 -18.44 -22.03 5.57
C PRO A 253 -19.40 -21.05 4.89
N ASN A 254 -19.07 -20.66 3.66
CA ASN A 254 -19.89 -19.80 2.83
C ASN A 254 -21.20 -20.53 2.47
N ALA A 255 -22.33 -20.06 3.01
CA ALA A 255 -23.66 -20.48 2.57
C ALA A 255 -23.92 -19.89 1.18
N GLY A 256 -23.73 -20.69 0.13
CA GLY A 256 -23.99 -20.23 -1.24
C GLY A 256 -23.35 -21.09 -2.33
N SER A 257 -23.75 -22.35 -2.44
CA SER A 257 -23.73 -23.12 -3.70
C SER A 257 -24.45 -24.46 -3.53
N ALA A 258 -25.76 -24.40 -3.33
CA ALA A 258 -26.64 -25.54 -3.53
C ALA A 258 -27.81 -25.08 -4.39
N LEU A 259 -27.57 -24.97 -5.69
CA LEU A 259 -28.59 -24.92 -6.73
C LEU A 259 -27.93 -25.29 -8.06
N GLY A 260 -28.37 -26.42 -8.63
CA GLY A 260 -28.07 -26.81 -10.01
C GLY A 260 -27.38 -28.15 -10.16
N LEU A 261 -28.10 -29.26 -9.92
CA LEU A 261 -28.03 -30.51 -10.69
C LEU A 261 -29.14 -31.46 -10.21
N ALA A 262 -30.33 -31.27 -10.77
CA ALA A 262 -31.34 -32.28 -11.09
C ALA A 262 -32.39 -31.60 -11.99
#